data_AF-A0A972L3B2-F1
#
_entry.id   AF-A0A972L3B2-F1
#
_cell.length_a   1.000
_cell.length_b   1.000
_cell.length_c   1.000
_cell.angle_alpha   90.00
_cell.angle_beta   90.00
_cell.angle_gamma   90.00
#
_symmetry.space_group_name_H-M   'P 1'
#
loop_
_entity.id
_entity.type
_entity.pdbx_description
1 polymer ?
#
loop_
_entity_poly.entity_id
_entity_poly.type
_entity_poly.pdbx_seq_one_letter_code
_entity_poly.pdbx_strand_id
1 'polypeptide(L)'
;MNMKKVYLYKKFERFWHWSQTLLILTLIFTGFEIHGTTNWLGYESSVRIHNIAAWAFLILIVFAIFWHVTTDEWQQYMPTLKNMRAQLDYYLIGIFNNAPHPVKKRTLSKLNPLQRITYFALKVLIIPLMLFSGLLYMYFNEAFLKFEIENLDWIAWLHTLGAYLLLTFLIVHLYLITTGRTLTSNLTAMITGWETVDDDDVKELVEEAIEETGMKIKVLHDDVKEHEDLKKLVVQAMKETEDKVNEEKLKGQHQKKHKK
;
A
#
# COMPACT_ATOMS: atom_id res chain seq x y z
N MET A 1 -27.93 3.74 7.82
CA MET A 1 -26.76 4.54 7.35
C MET A 1 -26.66 4.35 5.85
N ASN A 2 -26.51 5.41 5.06
CA ASN A 2 -26.28 5.24 3.63
C ASN A 2 -24.83 4.82 3.40
N MET A 3 -24.64 3.92 2.44
CA MET A 3 -23.33 3.42 2.05
C MET A 3 -22.90 4.11 0.76
N LYS A 4 -21.69 4.64 0.73
CA LYS A 4 -21.11 5.34 -0.43
C LYS A 4 -19.83 4.67 -0.88
N LYS A 5 -19.54 4.78 -2.18
CA LYS A 5 -18.28 4.30 -2.76
C LYS A 5 -17.30 5.46 -2.85
N VAL A 6 -16.12 5.30 -2.25
CA VAL A 6 -15.02 6.25 -2.33
C VAL A 6 -13.86 5.60 -3.07
N TYR A 7 -13.24 6.33 -3.99
CA TYR A 7 -12.08 5.87 -4.73
C TYR A 7 -10.82 6.12 -3.89
N LEU A 8 -10.24 5.05 -3.35
CA LEU A 8 -9.11 5.14 -2.42
C LEU A 8 -7.79 4.68 -3.03
N TYR A 9 -7.79 3.58 -3.81
CA TYR A 9 -6.57 3.01 -4.39
C TYR A 9 -6.44 3.36 -5.86
N LYS A 10 -5.40 4.13 -6.19
CA LYS A 10 -5.11 4.59 -7.57
C LYS A 10 -4.75 3.40 -8.47
N LYS A 11 -4.94 3.54 -9.79
CA LYS A 11 -4.63 2.47 -10.76
C LYS A 11 -3.20 1.96 -10.64
N PHE A 12 -2.23 2.88 -10.52
CA PHE A 12 -0.82 2.52 -10.38
C PHE A 12 -0.55 1.71 -9.11
N GLU A 13 -1.08 2.15 -7.96
CA GLU A 13 -0.92 1.45 -6.68
C GLU A 13 -1.38 -0.01 -6.77
N ARG A 14 -2.51 -0.25 -7.46
CA ARG A 14 -3.05 -1.59 -7.67
C ARG A 14 -2.19 -2.41 -8.61
N PHE A 15 -1.77 -1.84 -9.73
CA PHE A 15 -0.86 -2.51 -10.66
C PHE A 15 0.43 -2.92 -9.95
N TRP A 16 1.10 -1.98 -9.30
CA TRP A 16 2.34 -2.21 -8.55
C TRP A 16 2.15 -3.31 -7.51
N HIS A 17 1.10 -3.24 -6.70
CA HIS A 17 0.80 -4.24 -5.68
C HIS A 17 0.61 -5.64 -6.27
N TRP A 18 -0.24 -5.79 -7.30
CA TRP A 18 -0.52 -7.11 -7.88
C TRP A 18 0.68 -7.69 -8.64
N SER A 19 1.48 -6.85 -9.31
CA SER A 19 2.75 -7.27 -9.89
C SER A 19 3.71 -7.75 -8.81
N GLN A 20 3.83 -7.02 -7.70
CA GLN A 20 4.65 -7.41 -6.56
C GLN A 20 4.17 -8.72 -5.93
N THR A 21 2.86 -8.89 -5.73
CA THR A 21 2.27 -10.11 -5.18
C THR A 21 2.61 -11.31 -6.06
N LEU A 22 2.42 -11.20 -7.38
CA LEU A 22 2.72 -12.29 -8.30
C LEU A 22 4.20 -12.68 -8.22
N LEU A 23 5.11 -11.70 -8.25
CA LEU A 23 6.55 -11.94 -8.19
C LEU A 23 6.99 -12.57 -6.86
N ILE A 24 6.48 -12.06 -5.72
CA ILE A 24 6.78 -12.62 -4.40
C ILE A 24 6.29 -14.07 -4.29
N LEU A 25 5.08 -14.36 -4.78
CA LEU A 25 4.57 -15.73 -4.79
C LEU A 25 5.42 -16.66 -5.66
N THR A 26 5.85 -16.21 -6.83
CA THR A 26 6.79 -16.97 -7.68
C THR A 26 8.13 -17.21 -6.98
N LEU A 27 8.68 -16.19 -6.31
CA LEU A 27 9.95 -16.29 -5.56
C LEU A 27 9.83 -17.28 -4.39
N ILE A 28 8.73 -17.22 -3.62
CA ILE A 28 8.46 -18.16 -2.53
C ILE A 28 8.34 -19.59 -3.07
N PHE A 29 7.53 -19.78 -4.10
CA PHE A 29 7.28 -21.09 -4.68
C PHE A 29 8.56 -21.74 -5.21
N THR A 30 9.32 -21.01 -6.03
CA THR A 30 10.61 -21.49 -6.55
C THR A 30 11.66 -21.63 -5.46
N GLY A 31 11.63 -20.79 -4.41
CA GLY A 31 12.53 -20.90 -3.26
C GLY A 31 12.35 -22.21 -2.50
N PHE A 32 11.10 -22.61 -2.20
CA PHE A 32 10.82 -23.91 -1.57
C PHE A 32 11.35 -25.08 -2.39
N GLU A 33 11.24 -25.00 -3.71
CA GLU A 33 11.73 -26.04 -4.60
C GLU A 33 13.26 -26.10 -4.67
N ILE A 34 13.94 -24.95 -4.69
CA ILE A 34 15.41 -24.85 -4.61
C ILE A 34 15.93 -25.47 -3.30
N HIS A 35 15.18 -25.29 -2.21
CA HIS A 35 15.46 -25.92 -0.91
C HIS A 35 15.06 -27.42 -0.85
N GLY A 36 14.55 -28.00 -1.93
CA GLY A 36 14.19 -29.42 -2.00
C GLY A 36 12.91 -29.80 -1.23
N THR A 37 12.07 -28.82 -0.86
CA THR A 37 10.81 -29.08 -0.14
C THR A 37 9.71 -29.60 -1.09
N THR A 38 9.80 -29.26 -2.38
CA THR A 38 8.89 -29.68 -3.45
C THR A 38 9.70 -30.16 -4.67
N ASN A 39 9.05 -30.82 -5.63
CA ASN A 39 9.68 -31.34 -6.86
C ASN A 39 8.78 -31.15 -8.10
N TRP A 40 8.23 -29.96 -8.33
CA TRP A 40 7.20 -29.75 -9.38
C TRP A 40 7.80 -29.33 -10.73
N LEU A 41 8.85 -28.52 -10.74
CA LEU A 41 9.53 -27.94 -11.90
C LEU A 41 10.94 -28.51 -12.15
N GLY A 42 11.58 -29.05 -11.11
CA GLY A 42 13.00 -29.41 -11.07
C GLY A 42 13.90 -28.25 -10.61
N TYR A 43 15.05 -28.60 -10.02
CA TYR A 43 15.99 -27.63 -9.44
C TYR A 43 16.45 -26.55 -10.43
N GLU A 44 16.96 -26.97 -11.60
CA GLU A 44 17.49 -26.04 -12.62
C GLU A 44 16.43 -25.03 -13.11
N SER A 45 15.23 -25.53 -13.42
CA SER A 45 14.11 -24.68 -13.85
C SER A 45 13.68 -23.72 -12.73
N SER A 46 13.66 -24.18 -11.48
CA SER A 46 13.31 -23.37 -10.33
C SER A 46 14.31 -22.24 -10.11
N VAL A 47 15.62 -22.51 -10.16
CA VAL A 47 16.67 -21.49 -10.09
C VAL A 47 16.52 -20.46 -11.21
N ARG A 48 16.30 -20.92 -12.46
CA ARG A 48 16.12 -20.02 -13.61
C ARG A 48 14.92 -19.09 -13.43
N ILE A 49 13.76 -19.63 -13.04
CA ILE A 49 12.54 -18.83 -12.84
C ILE A 49 12.70 -17.89 -11.63
N HIS A 50 13.34 -18.36 -10.56
CA HIS A 50 13.62 -17.55 -9.37
C HIS A 50 14.48 -16.34 -9.72
N ASN A 51 15.56 -16.54 -10.49
CA ASN A 51 16.45 -15.46 -10.91
C ASN A 51 15.74 -14.45 -11.81
N ILE A 52 14.93 -14.91 -12.78
CA ILE A 52 14.13 -14.03 -13.64
C ILE A 52 13.12 -13.22 -12.80
N ALA A 53 12.42 -13.87 -11.86
CA ALA A 53 11.48 -13.20 -10.98
C ALA A 53 12.18 -12.18 -10.07
N ALA A 54 13.37 -12.48 -9.58
CA ALA A 54 14.17 -11.56 -8.75
C ALA A 54 14.59 -10.32 -9.55
N TRP A 55 15.03 -10.47 -10.79
CA TRP A 55 15.34 -9.35 -11.68
C TRP A 55 14.10 -8.51 -12.00
N ALA A 56 12.98 -9.15 -12.32
CA ALA A 56 11.71 -8.46 -12.55
C ALA A 56 11.26 -7.70 -11.28
N PHE A 57 11.48 -8.28 -10.10
CA PHE A 57 11.17 -7.64 -8.82
C PHE A 57 12.08 -6.44 -8.53
N LEU A 58 13.38 -6.54 -8.82
CA LEU A 58 14.31 -5.41 -8.72
C LEU A 58 13.88 -4.24 -9.63
N ILE A 59 13.52 -4.53 -10.88
CA ILE A 59 12.99 -3.52 -11.81
C ILE A 59 11.71 -2.89 -11.25
N LEU A 60 10.79 -3.70 -10.74
CA LEU A 60 9.55 -3.22 -10.12
C LEU A 60 9.83 -2.31 -8.91
N ILE A 61 10.81 -2.66 -8.07
CA ILE A 61 11.24 -1.84 -6.93
C ILE A 61 11.75 -0.47 -7.41
N VAL A 62 12.57 -0.42 -8.45
CA VAL A 62 13.09 0.84 -8.99
C VAL A 62 11.94 1.75 -9.44
N PHE A 63 10.97 1.20 -10.19
CA PHE A 63 9.77 1.96 -10.59
C PHE A 63 8.92 2.38 -9.39
N ALA A 64 8.79 1.53 -8.38
CA ALA A 64 8.03 1.82 -7.17
C ALA A 64 8.68 2.95 -6.34
N ILE A 65 10.01 2.95 -6.21
CA ILE A 65 10.76 4.02 -5.55
C ILE A 65 10.55 5.33 -6.30
N PHE A 66 10.75 5.33 -7.63
CA PHE A 66 10.52 6.51 -8.46
C PHE A 66 9.10 7.07 -8.28
N TRP A 67 8.08 6.21 -8.34
CA TRP A 67 6.70 6.63 -8.14
C TRP A 67 6.46 7.20 -6.73
N HIS A 68 6.88 6.48 -5.68
CA HIS A 68 6.66 6.93 -4.31
C HIS A 68 7.31 8.27 -4.01
N VAL A 69 8.49 8.54 -4.58
CA VAL A 69 9.19 9.83 -4.44
C VAL A 69 8.47 10.93 -5.23
N THR A 70 8.13 10.69 -6.49
CA THR A 70 7.52 11.71 -7.37
C THR A 70 6.08 12.08 -7.00
N THR A 71 5.38 11.23 -6.25
CA THR A 71 3.95 11.43 -5.88
C THR A 71 3.73 11.73 -4.41
N ASP A 72 4.80 11.83 -3.61
CA ASP A 72 4.77 11.96 -2.15
C ASP A 72 4.01 10.84 -1.40
N GLU A 73 3.65 9.75 -2.10
CA GLU A 73 2.98 8.59 -1.51
C GLU A 73 3.88 7.84 -0.50
N TRP A 74 5.18 8.17 -0.43
CA TRP A 74 6.09 7.65 0.60
C TRP A 74 5.68 8.07 2.02
N GLN A 75 5.03 9.23 2.18
CA GLN A 75 4.63 9.77 3.49
C GLN A 75 3.67 8.85 4.26
N GLN A 76 2.87 8.07 3.52
CA GLN A 76 1.91 7.10 4.08
C GLN A 76 2.61 5.98 4.87
N TYR A 77 3.89 5.71 4.55
CA TYR A 77 4.69 4.63 5.14
C TYR A 77 5.58 5.10 6.29
N MET A 78 5.59 6.40 6.62
CA MET A 78 6.36 6.90 7.75
C MET A 78 5.86 6.24 9.04
N PRO A 79 6.67 5.58 9.87
CA PRO A 79 6.18 4.91 11.08
C PRO A 79 5.64 5.92 12.10
N THR A 80 4.66 5.49 12.90
CA THR A 80 4.13 6.26 14.04
C THR A 80 3.85 5.33 15.20
N LEU A 81 4.15 5.79 16.42
CA LEU A 81 3.84 5.05 17.65
C LEU A 81 2.48 5.44 18.25
N LYS A 82 1.80 6.45 17.67
CA LYS A 82 0.48 6.88 18.13
C LYS A 82 -0.54 5.75 17.96
N ASN A 83 -1.40 5.55 18.96
CA ASN A 83 -2.44 4.52 18.99
C ASN A 83 -1.96 3.06 18.85
N MET A 84 -0.66 2.79 19.01
CA MET A 84 -0.11 1.44 18.85
C MET A 84 -0.70 0.42 19.83
N ARG A 85 -0.83 0.78 21.12
CA ARG A 85 -1.45 -0.11 22.13
C ARG A 85 -2.89 -0.43 21.76
N ALA A 86 -3.69 0.60 21.47
CA ALA A 86 -5.07 0.42 21.04
C ALA A 86 -5.20 -0.46 19.78
N GLN A 87 -4.27 -0.31 18.82
CA GLN A 87 -4.24 -1.14 17.62
C GLN A 87 -3.89 -2.61 17.91
N LEU A 88 -2.95 -2.86 18.82
CA LEU A 88 -2.61 -4.20 19.27
C LEU A 88 -3.77 -4.85 20.03
N ASP A 89 -4.35 -4.15 21.01
CA ASP A 89 -5.47 -4.63 21.81
C ASP A 89 -6.69 -4.95 20.92
N TYR A 90 -6.93 -4.12 19.90
CA TYR A 90 -7.97 -4.37 18.91
C TYR A 90 -7.75 -5.68 18.16
N TYR A 91 -6.56 -5.93 17.63
CA TYR A 91 -6.29 -7.14 16.85
C TYR A 91 -6.19 -8.40 17.71
N LEU A 92 -5.74 -8.30 18.95
CA LEU A 92 -5.60 -9.44 19.86
C LEU A 92 -6.95 -9.89 20.43
N ILE A 93 -7.80 -8.94 20.83
CA ILE A 93 -9.03 -9.23 21.59
C ILE A 93 -10.23 -8.45 21.04
N GLY A 94 -10.05 -7.17 20.71
CA GLY A 94 -11.16 -6.28 20.35
C GLY A 94 -11.99 -6.74 19.14
N ILE A 95 -11.35 -7.33 18.13
CA ILE A 95 -12.02 -7.83 16.92
C ILE A 95 -13.05 -8.92 17.24
N PHE A 96 -12.79 -9.77 18.23
CA PHE A 96 -13.70 -10.84 18.65
C PHE A 96 -14.89 -10.32 19.46
N ASN A 97 -14.76 -9.10 20.02
CA ASN A 97 -15.78 -8.46 20.83
C ASN A 97 -16.56 -7.38 20.07
N ASN A 98 -16.46 -7.32 18.73
CA ASN A 98 -17.06 -6.27 17.90
C ASN A 98 -16.69 -4.84 18.35
N ALA A 99 -15.48 -4.66 18.90
CA ALA A 99 -15.00 -3.33 19.23
C ALA A 99 -14.89 -2.47 17.96
N PRO A 100 -15.11 -1.15 18.03
CA PRO A 100 -14.83 -0.27 16.90
C PRO A 100 -13.33 -0.25 16.59
N HIS A 101 -12.96 -0.20 15.31
CA HIS A 101 -11.56 -0.12 14.91
C HIS A 101 -10.94 1.20 15.43
N PRO A 102 -9.77 1.19 16.09
CA PRO A 102 -9.25 2.34 16.82
C PRO A 102 -8.77 3.48 15.93
N VAL A 103 -8.54 3.22 14.64
CA VAL A 103 -8.12 4.20 13.64
C VAL A 103 -8.91 4.00 12.36
N LYS A 104 -9.62 5.03 11.88
CA LYS A 104 -10.31 4.96 10.58
C LYS A 104 -9.33 5.14 9.43
N LYS A 105 -9.65 4.56 8.27
CA LYS A 105 -8.84 4.74 7.06
C LYS A 105 -8.94 6.18 6.57
N ARG A 106 -7.80 6.70 6.11
CA ARG A 106 -7.63 8.08 5.66
C ARG A 106 -7.10 8.11 4.24
N THR A 107 -7.31 9.20 3.50
CA THR A 107 -6.80 9.32 2.12
C THR A 107 -5.27 9.36 2.09
N LEU A 108 -4.65 10.04 3.07
CA LEU A 108 -3.19 10.15 3.24
C LEU A 108 -2.58 9.11 4.19
N SER A 109 -3.39 8.51 5.06
CA SER A 109 -2.94 7.43 5.96
C SER A 109 -3.88 6.25 5.83
N LYS A 110 -3.88 5.64 4.64
CA LYS A 110 -4.62 4.41 4.32
C LYS A 110 -4.25 3.25 5.26
N LEU A 111 -3.08 3.37 5.89
CA LEU A 111 -2.47 2.39 6.78
C LEU A 111 -2.69 2.77 8.24
N ASN A 112 -3.04 1.76 9.05
CA ASN A 112 -3.05 1.91 10.50
C ASN A 112 -1.62 1.92 11.09
N PRO A 113 -1.41 2.34 12.35
CA PRO A 113 -0.08 2.47 12.95
C PRO A 113 0.76 1.17 12.89
N LEU A 114 0.13 0.03 13.18
CA LEU A 114 0.79 -1.28 13.14
C LEU A 114 1.24 -1.62 11.71
N GLN A 115 0.36 -1.41 10.73
CA GLN A 115 0.65 -1.57 9.31
C GLN A 115 1.79 -0.65 8.87
N ARG A 116 1.80 0.63 9.27
CA ARG A 116 2.88 1.58 8.90
C ARG A 116 4.25 1.07 9.33
N ILE A 117 4.38 0.58 10.56
CA ILE A 117 5.64 -0.01 11.06
C ILE A 117 6.00 -1.27 10.27
N THR A 118 5.05 -2.18 10.07
CA THR A 118 5.29 -3.42 9.33
C THR A 118 5.72 -3.16 7.89
N TYR A 119 5.03 -2.27 7.17
CA TYR A 119 5.37 -1.92 5.79
C TYR A 119 6.69 -1.13 5.70
N PHE A 120 6.99 -0.29 6.70
CA PHE A 120 8.29 0.37 6.79
C PHE A 120 9.43 -0.65 6.96
N ALA A 121 9.30 -1.57 7.92
CA ALA A 121 10.29 -2.64 8.14
C ALA A 121 10.44 -3.54 6.91
N LEU A 122 9.33 -3.88 6.24
CA LEU A 122 9.34 -4.62 4.98
C LEU A 122 10.18 -3.90 3.92
N LYS A 123 9.96 -2.60 3.72
CA LYS A 123 10.64 -1.81 2.68
C LYS A 123 12.10 -1.50 3.00
N VAL A 124 12.44 -1.23 4.26
CA VAL A 124 13.77 -0.72 4.65
C VAL A 124 14.70 -1.83 5.14
N LEU A 125 14.16 -2.94 5.64
CA LEU A 125 14.97 -4.05 6.19
C LEU A 125 14.82 -5.31 5.34
N ILE A 126 13.60 -5.83 5.21
CA ILE A 126 13.38 -7.17 4.64
C ILE A 126 13.66 -7.21 3.13
N ILE A 127 13.10 -6.28 2.36
CA ILE A 127 13.32 -6.24 0.90
C ILE A 127 14.81 -6.04 0.58
N PRO A 128 15.53 -5.07 1.19
CA PRO A 128 16.96 -4.94 0.99
C PRO A 128 17.74 -6.19 1.40
N LEU A 129 17.42 -6.81 2.55
CA LEU A 129 18.05 -8.06 2.98
C LEU A 129 17.91 -9.14 1.91
N MET A 130 16.70 -9.37 1.39
CA MET A 130 16.44 -10.37 0.35
C MET A 130 17.16 -10.05 -0.96
N LEU A 131 17.16 -8.79 -1.36
CA LEU A 131 17.83 -8.34 -2.58
C LEU A 131 19.34 -8.56 -2.50
N PHE A 132 19.98 -8.06 -1.43
CA PHE A 132 21.43 -8.14 -1.28
C PHE A 132 21.89 -9.57 -1.10
N SER A 133 21.24 -10.35 -0.21
CA SER A 133 21.60 -11.76 -0.04
C SER A 133 21.37 -12.58 -1.31
N GLY A 134 20.29 -12.33 -2.06
CA GLY A 134 20.02 -12.99 -3.34
C GLY A 134 21.02 -12.62 -4.43
N LEU A 135 21.39 -11.34 -4.55
CA LEU A 135 22.40 -10.89 -5.51
C LEU A 135 23.79 -11.44 -5.17
N LEU A 136 24.16 -11.50 -3.89
CA LEU A 136 25.41 -12.14 -3.46
C LEU A 136 25.41 -13.62 -3.87
N TYR A 137 24.29 -14.33 -3.74
CA TYR A 137 24.16 -15.71 -4.23
C TYR A 137 24.29 -15.86 -5.74
N MET A 138 23.75 -14.91 -6.51
CA MET A 138 23.86 -14.97 -7.98
C MET A 138 25.27 -14.69 -8.47
N TYR A 139 26.04 -13.89 -7.72
CA TYR A 139 27.29 -13.32 -8.19
C TYR A 139 28.52 -13.72 -7.38
N PHE A 140 28.41 -14.62 -6.40
CA PHE A 140 29.51 -14.97 -5.49
C PHE A 140 30.80 -15.43 -6.18
N ASN A 141 30.69 -15.98 -7.39
CA ASN A 141 31.82 -16.51 -8.17
C ASN A 141 32.25 -15.58 -9.32
N GLU A 142 31.70 -14.36 -9.40
CA GLU A 142 32.04 -13.43 -10.48
C GLU A 142 33.23 -12.54 -10.12
N ALA A 143 34.17 -12.43 -11.05
CA ALA A 143 35.45 -11.74 -10.86
C ALA A 143 35.34 -10.22 -10.62
N PHE A 144 34.17 -9.60 -10.86
CA PHE A 144 33.97 -8.17 -10.61
C PHE A 144 33.73 -7.84 -9.13
N LEU A 145 33.33 -8.82 -8.31
CA LEU A 145 33.30 -8.66 -6.86
C LEU A 145 34.76 -8.68 -6.39
N LYS A 146 35.33 -7.50 -6.15
CA LYS A 146 36.73 -7.30 -5.71
C LYS A 146 37.01 -7.80 -4.28
N PHE A 147 36.16 -8.70 -3.76
CA PHE A 147 36.27 -9.31 -2.45
C PHE A 147 35.89 -10.79 -2.57
N GLU A 148 36.69 -11.66 -1.96
CA GLU A 148 36.37 -13.09 -1.90
C GLU A 148 35.29 -13.33 -0.84
N ILE A 149 34.18 -13.94 -1.24
CA ILE A 149 33.16 -14.42 -0.30
C ILE A 149 33.58 -15.84 0.11
N GLU A 150 34.33 -15.95 1.19
CA GLU A 150 34.86 -17.24 1.66
C GLU A 150 33.75 -18.16 2.23
N ASN A 151 32.65 -17.58 2.72
CA ASN A 151 31.57 -18.32 3.38
C ASN A 151 30.19 -17.84 2.92
N LEU A 152 29.46 -18.72 2.24
CA LEU A 152 28.07 -18.50 1.78
C LEU A 152 27.02 -18.90 2.82
N ASP A 153 27.37 -19.66 3.85
CA ASP A 153 26.42 -20.24 4.79
C ASP A 153 25.62 -19.16 5.50
N TRP A 154 26.28 -18.10 5.99
CA TRP A 154 25.58 -16.99 6.66
C TRP A 154 24.64 -16.24 5.70
N ILE A 155 25.00 -16.13 4.42
CA ILE A 155 24.15 -15.53 3.38
C ILE A 155 22.94 -16.43 3.15
N ALA A 156 23.13 -17.76 3.14
CA ALA A 156 22.04 -18.75 3.08
C ALA A 156 21.06 -18.52 4.22
N TRP A 157 21.57 -18.52 5.45
CA TRP A 157 20.76 -18.37 6.65
C TRP A 157 19.97 -17.06 6.64
N LEU A 158 20.60 -15.95 6.25
CA LEU A 158 19.93 -14.66 6.16
C LEU A 158 18.88 -14.60 5.04
N HIS A 159 19.17 -15.15 3.87
CA HIS A 159 18.22 -15.20 2.75
C HIS A 159 17.00 -16.05 3.13
N THR A 160 17.23 -17.23 3.71
CA THR A 160 16.18 -18.12 4.18
C THR A 160 15.39 -17.51 5.34
N LEU A 161 16.04 -16.84 6.30
CA LEU A 161 15.34 -16.11 7.37
C LEU A 161 14.45 -15.01 6.80
N GLY A 162 14.97 -14.20 5.88
CA GLY A 162 14.19 -13.16 5.19
C GLY A 162 12.99 -13.75 4.41
N ALA A 163 13.18 -14.90 3.77
CA ALA A 163 12.11 -15.61 3.07
C ALA A 163 11.00 -16.06 4.04
N TYR A 164 11.35 -16.61 5.20
CA TYR A 164 10.37 -16.96 6.23
C TYR A 164 9.66 -15.74 6.81
N LEU A 165 10.36 -14.63 7.05
CA LEU A 165 9.73 -13.38 7.48
C LEU A 165 8.74 -12.84 6.45
N LEU A 166 9.07 -12.91 5.15
CA LEU A 166 8.15 -12.57 4.05
C LEU A 166 6.94 -13.51 3.99
N LEU A 167 7.15 -14.81 4.21
CA LEU A 167 6.07 -15.78 4.26
C LEU A 167 5.13 -15.52 5.44
N THR A 168 5.66 -15.26 6.62
CA THR A 168 4.87 -14.86 7.80
C THR A 168 4.09 -13.58 7.51
N PHE A 169 4.73 -12.57 6.92
CA PHE A 169 4.05 -11.35 6.51
C PHE A 169 2.90 -11.64 5.55
N LEU A 170 3.09 -12.50 4.53
CA LEU A 170 2.05 -12.88 3.58
C LEU A 170 0.85 -13.52 4.30
N ILE A 171 1.10 -14.48 5.20
CA ILE A 171 0.03 -15.17 5.95
C ILE A 171 -0.77 -14.18 6.80
N VAL A 172 -0.08 -13.34 7.59
CA VAL A 172 -0.73 -12.32 8.43
C VAL A 172 -1.47 -11.31 7.58
N HIS A 173 -0.88 -10.86 6.46
CA HIS A 173 -1.50 -9.94 5.53
C HIS A 173 -2.80 -10.51 4.95
N LEU A 174 -2.80 -11.75 4.47
CA LEU A 174 -3.98 -12.43 3.93
C LEU A 174 -5.08 -12.59 4.99
N TYR A 175 -4.71 -12.85 6.24
CA TYR A 175 -5.67 -12.85 7.35
C TYR A 175 -6.27 -11.45 7.56
N LEU A 176 -5.44 -10.41 7.69
CA LEU A 176 -5.90 -9.05 7.98
C LEU A 176 -6.75 -8.42 6.86
N ILE A 177 -6.55 -8.80 5.60
CA ILE A 177 -7.47 -8.32 4.54
C ILE A 177 -8.89 -8.89 4.70
N THR A 178 -9.05 -10.01 5.40
CA THR A 178 -10.39 -10.58 5.68
C THR A 178 -11.09 -9.95 6.87
N THR A 179 -10.39 -9.16 7.69
CA THR A 179 -10.94 -8.50 8.88
C THR A 179 -11.60 -7.14 8.56
N GLY A 180 -12.07 -6.94 7.33
CA GLY A 180 -12.82 -5.75 6.93
C GLY A 180 -14.30 -5.82 7.30
N ARG A 181 -15.10 -4.86 6.82
CA ARG A 181 -16.57 -4.85 7.01
C ARG A 181 -17.24 -6.14 6.53
N THR A 182 -16.70 -6.69 5.45
CA THR A 182 -16.98 -8.06 4.98
C THR A 182 -15.65 -8.75 4.65
N LEU A 183 -15.66 -10.08 4.59
CA LEU A 183 -14.48 -10.90 4.30
C LEU A 183 -13.75 -10.50 3.00
N THR A 184 -14.48 -9.95 2.03
CA THR A 184 -13.95 -9.58 0.72
C THR A 184 -13.85 -8.06 0.51
N SER A 185 -14.23 -7.24 1.49
CA SER A 185 -14.30 -5.78 1.33
C SER A 185 -12.95 -5.15 0.98
N ASN A 186 -11.90 -5.47 1.74
CA ASN A 186 -10.55 -4.95 1.48
C ASN A 186 -9.98 -5.50 0.16
N LEU A 187 -10.22 -6.78 -0.14
CA LEU A 187 -9.80 -7.38 -1.41
C LEU A 187 -10.47 -6.68 -2.60
N THR A 188 -11.78 -6.45 -2.52
CA THR A 188 -12.56 -5.75 -3.55
C THR A 188 -12.05 -4.33 -3.75
N ALA A 189 -11.73 -3.63 -2.64
CA ALA A 189 -11.13 -2.31 -2.70
C ALA A 189 -9.76 -2.33 -3.40
N MET A 190 -8.94 -3.35 -3.17
CA MET A 190 -7.62 -3.46 -3.80
C MET A 190 -7.67 -3.91 -5.27
N ILE A 191 -8.75 -4.57 -5.70
CA ILE A 191 -8.98 -4.93 -7.11
C ILE A 191 -9.56 -3.74 -7.89
N THR A 192 -10.64 -3.14 -7.36
CA THR A 192 -11.42 -2.12 -8.07
C THR A 192 -10.91 -0.69 -7.83
N GLY A 193 -10.29 -0.46 -6.68
CA GLY A 193 -9.96 0.85 -6.12
C GLY A 193 -11.07 1.53 -5.34
N TRP A 194 -12.26 0.94 -5.31
CA TRP A 194 -13.43 1.52 -4.66
C TRP A 194 -13.71 0.84 -3.33
N GLU A 195 -13.81 1.62 -2.27
CA GLU A 195 -14.17 1.17 -0.93
C GLU A 195 -15.57 1.65 -0.57
N THR A 196 -16.36 0.78 0.08
CA THR A 196 -17.72 1.11 0.52
C THR A 196 -17.70 1.58 1.97
N VAL A 197 -17.89 2.88 2.18
CA VAL A 197 -17.85 3.59 3.46
C VAL A 197 -19.23 4.12 3.85
N ASP A 198 -19.47 4.39 5.13
CA ASP A 198 -20.70 5.07 5.58
C ASP A 198 -20.57 6.60 5.50
N ASP A 199 -21.65 7.32 5.75
CA ASP A 199 -21.69 8.79 5.64
C ASP A 199 -20.71 9.50 6.60
N ASP A 200 -20.48 8.95 7.81
CA ASP A 200 -19.55 9.53 8.78
C ASP A 200 -18.10 9.37 8.30
N ASP A 201 -17.77 8.20 7.76
CA ASP A 201 -16.46 7.93 7.14
C ASP A 201 -16.25 8.80 5.88
N VAL A 202 -17.29 9.03 5.06
CA VAL A 202 -17.21 9.95 3.92
C VAL A 202 -16.88 11.37 4.38
N LYS A 203 -17.56 11.85 5.43
CA LYS A 203 -17.36 13.20 5.95
C LYS A 203 -15.92 13.40 6.43
N GLU A 204 -15.37 12.45 7.19
CA GLU A 204 -13.97 12.52 7.65
C GLU A 204 -12.98 12.53 6.49
N LEU A 205 -13.20 11.69 5.46
CA LEU A 205 -12.34 11.65 4.26
C LEU A 205 -12.38 12.97 3.48
N VAL A 206 -13.54 13.61 3.39
CA VAL A 206 -13.69 14.92 2.71
C VAL A 206 -13.02 16.03 3.52
N GLU A 207 -13.23 16.08 4.84
CA GLU A 207 -12.60 17.06 5.72
C GLU A 207 -11.06 16.97 5.66
N GLU A 208 -10.52 15.76 5.62
CA GLU A 208 -9.08 15.53 5.46
C GLU A 208 -8.57 15.98 4.09
N ALA A 209 -9.27 15.65 2.99
CA ALA A 209 -8.86 16.07 1.65
C ALA A 209 -8.82 17.60 1.51
N ILE A 210 -9.75 18.30 2.17
CA ILE A 210 -9.77 19.77 2.25
C ILE A 210 -8.56 20.29 3.03
N GLU A 211 -8.26 19.69 4.18
CA GLU A 211 -7.11 20.07 5.02
C GLU A 211 -5.79 19.88 4.27
N GLU A 212 -5.63 18.74 3.59
CA GLU A 212 -4.46 18.45 2.74
C GLU A 212 -4.31 19.46 1.61
N THR A 213 -5.40 19.75 0.90
CA THR A 213 -5.38 20.70 -0.19
C THR A 213 -4.99 22.09 0.32
N GLY A 214 -5.49 22.48 1.50
CA GLY A 214 -5.10 23.70 2.20
C GLY A 214 -3.59 23.75 2.50
N MET A 215 -3.00 22.66 3.01
CA MET A 215 -1.55 22.59 3.29
C MET A 215 -0.67 22.71 2.04
N LYS A 216 -1.14 22.22 0.88
CA LYS A 216 -0.38 22.26 -0.38
C LYS A 216 -0.49 23.59 -1.12
N ILE A 217 -1.45 24.45 -0.77
CA ILE A 217 -1.58 25.77 -1.36
C ILE A 217 -0.58 26.71 -0.69
N LYS A 218 0.44 27.13 -1.46
CA LYS A 218 1.38 28.15 -1.02
C LYS A 218 0.83 29.53 -1.40
N VAL A 219 0.48 30.34 -0.39
CA VAL A 219 0.02 31.71 -0.61
C VAL A 219 1.23 32.59 -0.95
N LEU A 220 1.17 33.28 -2.10
CA LEU A 220 2.26 34.14 -2.59
C LEU A 220 2.22 35.58 -2.03
N HIS A 221 1.10 35.96 -1.39
CA HIS A 221 0.89 37.26 -0.75
C HIS A 221 0.43 37.10 0.70
N ASP A 222 0.96 37.93 1.61
CA ASP A 222 0.83 37.88 3.08
C ASP A 222 -0.60 38.05 3.65
N ASP A 223 -1.63 38.07 2.80
CA ASP A 223 -3.01 38.42 3.17
C ASP A 223 -3.80 37.22 3.74
N VAL A 224 -3.29 36.00 3.58
CA VAL A 224 -3.85 34.79 4.19
C VAL A 224 -2.83 34.24 5.19
N LYS A 225 -2.94 34.69 6.44
CA LYS A 225 -1.94 34.43 7.49
C LYS A 225 -2.12 33.10 8.21
N GLU A 226 -3.31 32.50 8.16
CA GLU A 226 -3.63 31.31 8.94
C GLU A 226 -4.16 30.16 8.08
N HIS A 227 -3.75 28.93 8.45
CA HIS A 227 -4.19 27.68 7.83
C HIS A 227 -5.73 27.51 7.83
N GLU A 228 -6.40 28.12 8.80
CA GLU A 228 -7.86 28.12 8.91
C GLU A 228 -8.55 28.85 7.75
N ASP A 229 -7.97 29.93 7.26
CA ASP A 229 -8.55 30.75 6.19
C ASP A 229 -8.43 30.07 4.83
N LEU A 230 -7.32 29.37 4.59
CA LEU A 230 -7.14 28.46 3.45
C LEU A 230 -8.19 27.35 3.46
N LYS A 231 -8.44 26.73 4.62
CA LYS A 231 -9.47 25.70 4.76
C LYS A 231 -10.85 26.22 4.38
N LYS A 232 -11.22 27.42 4.86
CA LYS A 232 -12.50 28.08 4.52
C LYS A 232 -12.62 28.35 3.01
N LEU A 233 -11.55 28.82 2.38
CA LEU A 233 -11.48 29.05 0.93
C LEU A 233 -11.69 27.76 0.12
N VAL A 234 -11.03 26.66 0.50
CA VAL A 234 -11.20 25.36 -0.17
C VAL A 234 -12.64 24.85 -0.01
N VAL A 235 -13.22 24.94 1.20
CA VAL A 235 -14.62 24.57 1.45
C VAL A 235 -15.56 25.38 0.56
N GLN A 236 -15.36 26.70 0.47
CA GLN A 236 -16.17 27.57 -0.36
C GLN A 236 -16.07 27.20 -1.84
N ALA A 237 -14.85 27.00 -2.36
CA ALA A 237 -14.63 26.61 -3.75
C ALA A 237 -15.28 25.25 -4.09
N MET A 238 -15.25 24.30 -3.16
CA MET A 238 -15.93 23.01 -3.32
C MET A 238 -17.45 23.17 -3.38
N LYS A 239 -18.02 24.01 -2.52
CA LYS A 239 -19.46 24.28 -2.47
C LYS A 239 -19.94 24.96 -3.76
N GLU A 240 -19.21 25.97 -4.23
CA GLU A 240 -19.49 26.62 -5.53
C GLU A 240 -19.42 25.63 -6.70
N THR A 241 -18.49 24.68 -6.65
CA THR A 241 -18.37 23.62 -7.67
C THR A 241 -19.54 22.65 -7.60
N GLU A 242 -19.97 22.24 -6.40
CA GLU A 242 -21.13 21.39 -6.20
C GLU A 242 -22.41 22.04 -6.73
N ASP A 243 -22.63 23.32 -6.43
CA ASP A 243 -23.78 24.09 -6.91
C ASP A 243 -23.79 24.16 -8.45
N LYS A 244 -22.64 24.44 -9.07
CA LYS A 244 -22.50 24.44 -10.55
C LYS A 244 -22.82 23.07 -11.17
N VAL A 245 -22.32 21.99 -10.59
CA VAL A 245 -22.58 20.62 -11.08
C VAL A 245 -24.06 20.26 -10.94
N ASN A 246 -24.70 20.67 -9.84
CA ASN A 246 -26.13 20.44 -9.62
C ASN A 246 -27.00 21.25 -10.59
N GLU A 247 -26.65 22.52 -10.86
CA GLU A 247 -27.30 23.34 -11.88
C GLU A 247 -27.17 22.75 -13.29
N GLU A 248 -25.97 22.26 -13.66
CA GLU A 248 -25.76 21.62 -14.97
C GLU A 248 -26.55 20.31 -15.11
N LYS A 249 -26.63 19.49 -14.06
CA LYS A 249 -27.48 18.28 -14.04
C LYS A 249 -28.95 18.64 -14.23
N LEU A 250 -29.43 19.72 -13.60
CA LEU A 250 -30.81 20.21 -13.76
C LEU A 250 -31.06 20.68 -15.21
N LYS A 251 -30.14 21.44 -15.80
CA LYS A 251 -30.24 21.90 -17.20
C LYS A 251 -30.22 20.73 -18.19
N GLY A 252 -29.38 19.72 -17.97
CA GLY A 252 -29.32 18.50 -18.79
C GLY A 252 -30.56 17.62 -18.70
N GLN A 253 -31.26 17.61 -17.55
CA GLN A 253 -32.56 16.94 -17.39
C GLN A 253 -33.69 17.69 -18.11
N HIS A 254 -33.69 19.02 -18.10
CA HIS A 254 -34.65 19.83 -18.84
C HIS A 254 -34.50 19.69 -20.36
N GLN A 255 -33.27 19.63 -20.89
CA GLN A 255 -33.05 19.40 -22.33
C GLN A 255 -33.48 18.00 -22.80
N LYS A 256 -33.42 16.97 -21.95
CA LYS A 256 -33.92 15.62 -22.28
C LYS A 256 -35.46 15.53 -22.26
N LYS A 257 -36.16 16.37 -21.49
CA LYS A 257 -37.64 16.41 -21.47
C LYS A 257 -38.25 17.09 -22.69
N HIS A 258 -37.52 17.94 -23.40
CA HIS A 258 -37.99 18.62 -24.62
C HIS A 258 -37.62 17.89 -25.93
N LYS A 259 -36.96 16.72 -25.85
CA LYS A 259 -36.57 15.89 -27.02
C LYS A 259 -37.36 14.56 -27.11
N LYS A 260 -38.51 14.46 -26.44
CA LYS A 260 -39.46 13.35 -26.59
C LYS A 260 -40.76 13.85 -27.18
#